data_AF-A0A7W0GAP9-F1
#
_entry.id   AF-A0A7W0GAP9-F1
#
_cell.length_a   1.000
_cell.length_b   1.000
_cell.length_c   1.000
_cell.angle_alpha   90.00
_cell.angle_beta   90.00
_cell.angle_gamma   90.00
#
_symmetry.space_group_name_H-M   'P 1'
#
loop_
_entity.id
_entity.type
_entity.pdbx_description
1 polymer ?
#
loop_
_entity_poly.entity_id
_entity_poly.type
_entity_poly.pdbx_seq_one_letter_code
_entity_poly.pdbx_strand_id
1 'polypeptide(L)'
;MSVPPEVCRLRAELTELDERLVEAVNRRLELVLELRHVKEAHGLGFLDPAREEWLRSHLETVNRGPLSADGVRELLAEVLALTKREVGRTSL
;
A
#
# COMPACT_ATOMS: atom_id res chain seq x y z
N MET A 1 18.29 -5.51 33.05
CA MET A 1 17.08 -4.70 33.33
C MET A 1 15.92 -5.32 32.57
N SER A 2 14.76 -5.51 33.21
CA SER A 2 13.55 -5.99 32.53
C SER A 2 12.95 -4.88 31.68
N VAL A 3 12.39 -5.23 30.53
CA VAL A 3 11.65 -4.29 29.66
C VAL A 3 10.39 -3.80 30.39
N PRO A 4 10.07 -2.51 30.38
CA PRO A 4 8.85 -1.99 31.00
C PRO A 4 7.57 -2.62 30.39
N PRO A 5 6.53 -2.91 31.19
CA PRO A 5 5.27 -3.48 30.69
C PRO A 5 4.60 -2.66 29.58
N GLU A 6 4.74 -1.32 29.61
CA GLU A 6 4.19 -0.41 28.60
C GLU A 6 4.81 -0.64 27.23
N VAL A 7 6.11 -0.93 27.19
CA VAL A 7 6.83 -1.24 25.94
C VAL A 7 6.32 -2.55 25.35
N CYS A 8 6.07 -3.55 26.19
CA CYS A 8 5.52 -4.83 25.73
C CYS A 8 4.10 -4.65 25.16
N ARG A 9 3.24 -3.87 25.83
CA ARG A 9 1.90 -3.58 25.34
C ARG A 9 1.92 -2.85 23.99
N LEU A 10 2.71 -1.79 23.87
CA LEU A 10 2.83 -1.02 22.62
C LEU A 10 3.36 -1.88 21.47
N ARG A 11 4.31 -2.78 21.74
CA ARG A 11 4.80 -3.71 20.71
C ARG A 11 3.73 -4.68 20.24
N ALA A 12 2.89 -5.19 21.15
CA ALA A 12 1.78 -6.06 20.76
C ALA A 12 0.78 -5.31 19.87
N GLU A 13 0.39 -4.08 20.25
CA GLU A 13 -0.49 -3.23 19.45
C GLU A 13 0.10 -2.92 18.07
N LEU A 14 1.41 -2.65 18.00
CA LEU A 14 2.12 -2.44 16.73
C LEU A 14 2.15 -3.70 15.88
N THR A 15 2.43 -4.87 16.45
CA THR A 15 2.43 -6.14 15.72
C THR A 15 1.07 -6.43 15.08
N GLU A 16 -0.03 -6.24 15.82
CA GLU A 16 -1.38 -6.40 15.26
C GLU A 16 -1.66 -5.41 14.12
N LEU A 17 -1.17 -4.17 14.23
CA LEU A 17 -1.29 -3.18 13.17
C LEU A 17 -0.47 -3.58 11.94
N ASP A 18 0.76 -4.05 12.13
CA ASP A 18 1.67 -4.47 11.08
C ASP A 18 1.11 -5.67 10.29
N GLU A 19 0.50 -6.63 10.98
CA GLU A 19 -0.22 -7.75 10.34
C GLU A 19 -1.33 -7.25 9.42
N ARG A 20 -2.15 -6.30 9.89
CA ARG A 20 -3.22 -5.69 9.07
C ARG A 20 -2.68 -4.88 7.89
N LEU A 21 -1.50 -4.26 8.02
CA LEU A 21 -0.84 -3.58 6.91
C LEU A 21 -0.45 -4.58 5.82
N VAL A 22 0.12 -5.73 6.19
CA VAL A 22 0.45 -6.80 5.23
C VAL A 22 -0.81 -7.34 4.56
N GLU A 23 -1.88 -7.59 5.31
CA GLU A 23 -3.18 -8.02 4.76
C GLU A 23 -3.74 -7.01 3.75
N ALA A 24 -3.70 -5.72 4.08
CA ALA A 24 -4.17 -4.66 3.19
C ALA A 24 -3.35 -4.60 1.89
N VAL A 25 -2.03 -4.78 1.97
CA VAL A 25 -1.15 -4.82 0.80
C VAL A 25 -1.42 -6.06 -0.06
N ASN A 26 -1.63 -7.23 0.55
CA ASN A 26 -2.01 -8.45 -0.17
C ASN A 26 -3.33 -8.25 -0.91
N ARG A 27 -4.35 -7.71 -0.24
CA ARG A 27 -5.64 -7.43 -0.88
C ARG A 27 -5.51 -6.43 -2.02
N ARG A 28 -4.66 -5.41 -1.87
CA ARG A 28 -4.35 -4.46 -2.95
C ARG A 28 -3.72 -5.18 -4.14
N LEU A 29 -2.78 -6.09 -3.90
CA LEU A 29 -2.10 -6.84 -4.97
C LEU A 29 -3.09 -7.70 -5.76
N GLU A 30 -3.99 -8.42 -5.10
CA GLU A 30 -5.07 -9.19 -5.74
C GLU A 30 -5.91 -8.31 -6.67
N LEU A 31 -6.36 -7.14 -6.18
CA LEU A 31 -7.16 -6.20 -6.95
C LEU A 31 -6.39 -5.63 -8.15
N VAL A 32 -5.08 -5.41 -8.01
CA VAL A 32 -4.24 -4.93 -9.12
C VAL A 32 -4.06 -6.02 -10.19
N LEU A 33 -3.91 -7.28 -9.80
CA LEU A 33 -3.85 -8.41 -10.73
C LEU A 33 -5.17 -8.58 -11.49
N GLU A 34 -6.30 -8.49 -10.80
CA GLU A 34 -7.63 -8.52 -11.41
C GLU A 34 -7.81 -7.35 -12.39
N LEU A 35 -7.47 -6.12 -11.96
CA LEU A 35 -7.53 -4.93 -12.81
C LEU A 35 -6.64 -5.07 -14.06
N ARG A 36 -5.44 -5.64 -13.90
CA ARG A 36 -4.54 -5.89 -15.03
C ARG A 36 -5.17 -6.84 -16.03
N HIS A 37 -5.73 -7.96 -15.57
CA HIS A 37 -6.41 -8.92 -16.44
C HIS A 37 -7.56 -8.28 -17.23
N VAL A 38 -8.39 -7.46 -16.56
CA VAL A 38 -9.47 -6.72 -17.21
C VAL A 38 -8.93 -5.73 -18.25
N LYS A 39 -7.88 -4.98 -17.92
CA LYS A 39 -7.26 -4.02 -18.84
C LYS A 39 -6.67 -4.72 -20.07
N GLU A 40 -5.94 -5.82 -19.88
CA GLU A 40 -5.36 -6.62 -20.96
C GLU A 40 -6.44 -7.17 -21.91
N ALA A 41 -7.56 -7.67 -21.36
CA ALA A 41 -8.69 -8.15 -22.15
C ALA A 41 -9.33 -7.05 -23.04
N HIS A 42 -9.15 -5.77 -22.69
CA HIS A 42 -9.65 -4.62 -23.43
C HIS A 42 -8.54 -3.88 -24.21
N GLY A 43 -7.32 -4.43 -24.29
CA GLY A 43 -6.20 -3.80 -24.98
C GLY A 43 -5.69 -2.51 -24.32
N LEU A 44 -5.96 -2.32 -23.02
CA LEU A 44 -5.54 -1.16 -22.25
C LEU A 44 -4.18 -1.39 -21.58
N GLY A 45 -3.38 -0.33 -21.50
CA GLY A 45 -2.09 -0.35 -20.82
C GLY A 45 -2.21 -0.51 -19.31
N PHE A 46 -1.28 -1.27 -18.71
CA PHE A 46 -1.23 -1.49 -17.27
C PHE A 46 -0.92 -0.21 -16.48
N LEU A 47 0.09 0.55 -16.93
CA LEU A 47 0.51 1.81 -16.30
C LEU A 47 -0.49 2.93 -16.56
N ASP A 48 -0.82 3.68 -15.51
CA ASP A 48 -1.74 4.82 -15.56
C ASP A 48 -1.24 5.96 -14.65
N PRO A 49 -0.34 6.81 -15.15
CA PRO A 49 0.25 7.89 -14.35
C PRO A 49 -0.79 8.90 -13.83
N ALA A 50 -1.84 9.17 -14.62
CA ALA A 50 -2.91 10.07 -14.22
C ALA A 50 -3.69 9.51 -13.02
N ARG A 51 -3.96 8.20 -13.02
CA ARG A 51 -4.58 7.52 -11.88
C ARG A 51 -3.70 7.52 -10.64
N GLU A 52 -2.40 7.32 -10.79
CA GLU A 52 -1.44 7.36 -9.66
C GLU A 52 -1.38 8.76 -9.04
N GLU A 53 -1.37 9.81 -9.86
CA GLU A 53 -1.36 11.19 -9.37
C GLU A 53 -2.67 11.56 -8.67
N TRP A 54 -3.82 11.19 -9.24
CA TRP A 54 -5.10 11.37 -8.56
C TRP A 54 -5.12 10.69 -7.18
N LEU A 55 -4.59 9.46 -7.08
CA LEU A 55 -4.58 8.71 -5.83
C LEU A 55 -3.72 9.40 -4.78
N ARG A 56 -2.59 9.98 -5.18
CA ARG A 56 -1.72 10.79 -4.33
C ARG A 56 -2.47 11.97 -3.73
N SER A 57 -3.04 12.84 -4.57
CA SER A 57 -3.78 14.03 -4.11
C SER A 57 -4.99 13.66 -3.25
N HIS A 58 -5.68 12.56 -3.59
CA HIS A 58 -6.81 12.07 -2.82
C HIS A 58 -6.38 11.63 -1.41
N LEU A 59 -5.33 10.81 -1.29
CA LEU A 59 -4.84 10.33 0.00
C LEU A 59 -4.29 11.44 0.89
N GLU A 60 -3.64 12.46 0.31
CA GLU A 60 -3.24 13.67 1.05
C GLU A 60 -4.45 14.39 1.66
N THR A 61 -5.56 14.48 0.90
CA THR A 61 -6.78 15.16 1.34
C THR A 61 -7.54 14.39 2.43
N VAL A 62 -7.57 13.06 2.36
CA VAL A 62 -8.32 12.23 3.33
C VAL A 62 -7.49 11.85 4.56
N ASN A 63 -6.17 12.10 4.56
CA ASN A 63 -5.32 11.86 5.71
C ASN A 63 -5.64 12.85 6.85
N ARG A 64 -6.30 12.33 7.90
CA ARG A 64 -6.61 13.07 9.14
C ARG A 64 -5.69 12.69 10.30
N GLY A 65 -4.69 11.84 10.03
CA GLY A 65 -3.76 11.34 11.02
C GLY A 65 -2.51 12.23 11.16
N PRO A 66 -1.57 11.84 12.02
CA PRO A 66 -0.34 12.59 12.25
C PRO A 66 0.69 12.46 11.12
N LEU A 67 0.42 11.63 10.10
CA LEU A 67 1.31 11.48 8.94
C LEU A 67 1.34 12.79 8.15
N SER A 68 2.52 13.27 7.77
CA SER A 68 2.65 14.47 6.93
C SER A 68 2.18 14.19 5.50
N ALA A 69 1.88 15.24 4.73
CA ALA A 69 1.58 15.10 3.30
C ALA A 69 2.74 14.41 2.56
N ASP A 70 3.97 14.80 2.86
CA ASP A 70 5.20 14.20 2.33
C ASP A 70 5.27 12.70 2.66
N GLY A 71 4.94 12.31 3.90
CA GLY A 71 4.89 10.93 4.33
C GLY A 71 3.81 10.12 3.60
N VAL A 72 2.64 10.71 3.31
CA VAL A 72 1.61 10.07 2.47
C VAL A 72 2.14 9.81 1.07
N ARG A 73 2.85 10.79 0.47
CA ARG A 73 3.43 10.64 -0.87
C ARG A 73 4.47 9.53 -0.92
N GLU A 74 5.36 9.49 0.06
CA GLU A 74 6.41 8.49 0.17
C GLU A 74 5.81 7.09 0.36
N LEU A 75 4.89 6.94 1.32
CA LEU A 75 4.21 5.67 1.58
C LEU A 75 3.50 5.15 0.32
N LEU A 76 2.73 6.00 -0.36
CA LEU A 76 2.01 5.59 -1.56
C LEU A 76 2.98 5.20 -2.70
N ALA A 77 4.07 5.94 -2.88
CA ALA A 77 5.07 5.64 -3.89
C ALA A 77 5.70 4.26 -3.66
N GLU A 78 6.07 3.95 -2.42
CA GLU A 78 6.64 2.64 -2.06
C GLU A 78 5.64 1.50 -2.24
N VAL A 79 4.38 1.69 -1.83
CA VAL A 79 3.32 0.68 -2.02
C VAL A 79 3.06 0.43 -3.51
N LEU A 80 3.00 1.48 -4.33
CA LEU A 80 2.84 1.37 -5.79
C LEU A 80 4.03 0.64 -6.41
N ALA A 81 5.25 1.03 -6.05
CA ALA A 81 6.48 0.41 -6.57
C ALA A 81 6.57 -1.07 -6.19
N LEU A 82 6.30 -1.41 -4.92
CA LEU A 82 6.26 -2.80 -4.44
C LEU A 82 5.23 -3.61 -5.23
N THR A 83 4.00 -3.10 -5.36
CA THR A 83 2.94 -3.80 -6.09
C THR A 83 3.34 -4.07 -7.55
N LYS A 84 3.95 -3.10 -8.24
CA LYS A 84 4.45 -3.30 -9.61
C LYS A 84 5.50 -4.41 -9.68
N ARG A 85 6.42 -4.49 -8.70
CA ARG A 85 7.42 -5.57 -8.60
C ARG A 85 6.77 -6.93 -8.38
N GLU A 86 5.83 -7.05 -7.45
CA GLU A 86 5.16 -8.32 -7.12
C GLU A 86 4.26 -8.84 -8.25
N VAL A 87 3.55 -7.95 -8.96
CA VAL A 87 2.82 -8.32 -10.18
C VAL A 87 3.77 -8.89 -11.23
N GLY A 88 4.96 -8.30 -11.39
CA GLY A 88 5.99 -8.80 -12.30
C GLY A 88 6.52 -10.18 -11.93
N ARG A 89 6.62 -10.50 -10.63
CA ARG A 89 7.05 -11.83 -10.15
C ARG A 89 6.01 -12.93 -10.40
N THR A 90 4.74 -12.59 -10.26
CA THR A 90 3.61 -13.53 -10.42
C THR A 90 3.33 -13.87 -11.89
N SER A 91 3.92 -13.12 -12.82
CA SER A 91 3.73 -13.30 -14.27
C SER A 91 4.76 -14.25 -14.93
N LEU A 92 5.52 -14.99 -14.12
CA LEU A 92 6.40 -16.10 -14.52
C LEU A 92 5.76 -17.43 -14.09
#